data_AF-A0A429RY61-F1
#
_entry.id   AF-A0A429RY61-F1
#
_cell.length_a   1.000
_cell.length_b   1.000
_cell.length_c   1.000
_cell.angle_alpha   90.00
_cell.angle_beta   90.00
_cell.angle_gamma   90.00
#
_symmetry.space_group_name_H-M   'P 1'
#
loop_
_entity.id
_entity.type
_entity.pdbx_description
1 polymer ?
#
loop_
_entity_poly.entity_id
_entity_poly.type
_entity_poly.pdbx_seq_one_letter_code
_entity_poly.pdbx_strand_id
1 'polypeptide(L)'
;GRGADVVYDPVGGDAYTASTKCIAFEGRIVVVGFAGGTVPAPALNHVLVKNYSVLGLHWGLYARQDPAAVRACHAELTRLAAAGAVKPLVSERLPLAAAADAVQRVADGTTTGRLVVVPARDGAPRP
;
A
#
# COMPACT_ATOMS: atom_id res chain seq x y z
N GLY A 1 25.20 4.97 5.13
CA GLY A 1 25.13 3.73 4.33
C GLY A 1 24.78 4.06 2.89
N ARG A 2 24.69 3.07 1.99
CA ARG A 2 24.41 3.27 0.54
C ARG A 2 23.04 3.89 0.25
N GLY A 3 22.06 3.69 1.11
CA GLY A 3 20.67 4.10 0.90
C GLY A 3 19.80 3.01 0.27
N ALA A 4 18.53 3.33 0.04
CA ALA A 4 17.54 2.43 -0.54
C ALA A 4 17.48 2.58 -2.07
N ASP A 5 17.37 1.45 -2.80
CA ASP A 5 17.17 1.46 -4.25
C ASP A 5 15.74 1.85 -4.64
N VAL A 6 14.77 1.49 -3.80
CA VAL A 6 13.35 1.79 -4.00
C VAL A 6 12.73 2.17 -2.66
N VAL A 7 11.93 3.23 -2.65
CA VAL A 7 11.09 3.64 -1.52
C VAL A 7 9.64 3.70 -2.00
N TYR A 8 8.73 3.06 -1.28
CA TYR A 8 7.29 3.22 -1.47
C TYR A 8 6.77 4.20 -0.43
N ASP A 9 6.22 5.32 -0.86
CA ASP A 9 5.74 6.38 0.01
C ASP A 9 4.22 6.57 -0.11
N PRO A 10 3.44 6.04 0.87
CA PRO A 10 2.00 6.28 0.94
C PRO A 10 1.63 7.48 1.83
N VAL A 11 2.60 8.19 2.42
CA VAL A 11 2.38 9.16 3.50
C VAL A 11 2.54 10.61 3.02
N GLY A 12 3.63 10.92 2.31
CA GLY A 12 3.96 12.29 1.91
C GLY A 12 4.62 13.13 3.02
N GLY A 13 4.57 14.45 2.89
CA GLY A 13 5.08 15.41 3.89
C GLY A 13 6.51 15.13 4.40
N ASP A 14 6.66 15.10 5.73
CA ASP A 14 7.95 14.83 6.39
C ASP A 14 8.50 13.43 6.10
N ALA A 15 7.63 12.43 5.91
CA ALA A 15 8.03 11.07 5.54
C ALA A 15 8.66 11.04 4.14
N TYR A 16 8.14 11.82 3.19
CA TYR A 16 8.77 11.99 1.88
C TYR A 16 10.14 12.67 2.01
N THR A 17 10.24 13.71 2.84
CA THR A 17 11.51 14.37 3.11
C THR A 17 12.55 13.39 3.68
N ALA A 18 12.15 12.53 4.62
CA ALA A 18 13.00 11.47 5.14
C ALA A 18 13.39 10.44 4.05
N SER A 19 12.45 10.08 3.18
CA SER A 19 12.68 9.20 2.03
C SER A 19 13.77 9.73 1.09
N THR A 20 13.79 11.03 0.80
CA THR A 20 14.86 11.63 -0.03
C THR A 20 16.23 11.59 0.64
N LYS A 21 16.30 11.60 1.97
CA LYS A 21 17.57 11.51 2.70
C LYS A 21 18.14 10.09 2.63
N CYS A 22 17.28 9.07 2.64
CA CYS A 22 17.69 7.67 2.61
C CYS A 22 17.76 7.04 1.21
N ILE A 23 17.33 7.73 0.14
CA ILE A 23 17.44 7.20 -1.23
C ILE A 23 18.90 7.12 -1.70
N ALA A 24 19.23 6.00 -2.35
CA ALA A 24 20.50 5.79 -3.02
C ALA A 24 20.59 6.58 -4.34
N PHE A 25 21.82 6.71 -4.87
CA PHE A 25 22.04 7.20 -6.22
C PHE A 25 21.32 6.30 -7.23
N GLU A 26 20.63 6.86 -8.23
CA GLU A 26 19.78 6.13 -9.22
C GLU A 26 18.60 5.35 -8.59
N GLY A 27 18.23 5.69 -7.35
CA GLY A 27 17.09 5.08 -6.68
C GLY A 27 15.73 5.51 -7.26
N ARG A 28 14.64 4.95 -6.73
CA ARG A 28 13.26 5.28 -7.14
C ARG A 28 12.39 5.53 -5.93
N ILE A 29 11.71 6.67 -5.88
CA ILE A 29 10.64 6.93 -4.91
C ILE A 29 9.31 6.78 -5.63
N VAL A 30 8.51 5.79 -5.22
CA VAL A 30 7.17 5.52 -5.75
C VAL A 30 6.15 6.13 -4.79
N VAL A 31 5.54 7.24 -5.22
CA VAL A 31 4.47 7.92 -4.49
C VAL A 31 3.16 7.18 -4.73
N VAL A 32 2.58 6.64 -3.66
CA VAL A 32 1.35 5.84 -3.68
C VAL A 32 0.16 6.62 -3.11
N GLY A 33 0.41 7.56 -2.19
CA GLY A 33 -0.63 8.34 -1.54
C GLY A 33 -0.09 9.40 -0.60
N PHE A 34 -1.01 10.08 0.09
CA PHE A 34 -0.74 11.19 1.00
C PHE A 34 -1.47 10.99 2.33
N ALA A 35 -1.29 9.83 2.97
CA ALA A 35 -1.97 9.51 4.24
C ALA A 35 -1.68 10.53 5.35
N GLY A 36 -0.54 11.24 5.28
CA GLY A 36 -0.22 12.34 6.18
C GLY A 36 -0.91 13.67 5.85
N GLY A 37 -1.79 13.70 4.84
CA GLY A 37 -2.57 14.88 4.43
C GLY A 37 -1.79 15.95 3.65
N THR A 38 -0.47 15.82 3.52
CA THR A 38 0.39 16.81 2.86
C THR A 38 0.99 16.25 1.57
N VAL A 39 0.67 16.88 0.44
CA VAL A 39 1.33 16.60 -0.84
C VAL A 39 2.73 17.21 -0.81
N PRO A 40 3.81 16.42 -0.99
CA PRO A 40 5.17 16.93 -0.96
C PRO A 40 5.49 17.76 -2.21
N ALA A 41 6.36 18.76 -2.05
CA ALA A 41 7.02 19.46 -3.14
C ALA A 41 8.46 18.92 -3.31
N PRO A 42 8.75 18.12 -4.35
CA PRO A 42 10.08 17.57 -4.56
C PRO A 42 11.13 18.66 -4.80
N ALA A 43 12.23 18.59 -4.06
CA ALA A 43 13.42 19.39 -4.33
C ALA A 43 14.16 18.82 -5.57
N LEU A 44 13.79 19.27 -6.77
CA LEU A 44 14.29 18.70 -8.04
C LEU A 44 15.81 18.85 -8.22
N ASN A 45 16.45 19.82 -7.56
CA ASN A 45 17.91 19.91 -7.49
C ASN A 45 18.51 18.69 -6.77
N HIS A 46 17.87 18.19 -5.72
CA HIS A 46 18.31 17.00 -5.00
C HIS A 46 18.06 15.74 -5.83
N VAL A 47 16.93 15.69 -6.56
CA VAL A 47 16.65 14.64 -7.57
C VAL A 47 17.80 14.56 -8.58
N LEU A 48 18.20 15.71 -9.14
CA LEU A 48 19.30 15.83 -10.10
C LEU A 48 20.64 15.37 -9.50
N VAL A 49 21.02 15.86 -8.31
CA VAL A 49 22.33 15.54 -7.72
C VAL A 49 22.48 14.04 -7.42
N LYS A 50 21.39 13.37 -7.06
CA LYS A 50 21.40 11.93 -6.74
C LYS A 50 20.90 11.04 -7.90
N ASN A 51 20.53 11.61 -9.04
CA ASN A 51 19.92 10.91 -10.17
C ASN A 51 18.76 9.95 -9.83
N TYR A 52 17.99 10.17 -8.76
CA TYR A 52 16.86 9.26 -8.48
C TYR A 52 15.61 9.67 -9.26
N SER A 53 14.67 8.74 -9.42
CA SER A 53 13.37 9.01 -10.04
C SER A 53 12.27 9.18 -9.00
N VAL A 54 11.30 10.05 -9.30
CA VAL A 54 10.03 10.16 -8.54
C VAL A 54 8.90 9.70 -9.45
N LEU A 55 8.20 8.64 -9.07
CA LEU A 55 7.14 7.99 -9.85
C LEU A 55 5.81 8.05 -9.10
N GLY A 56 4.70 8.25 -9.81
CA GLY A 56 3.35 8.14 -9.25
C GLY A 56 2.72 6.78 -9.55
N LEU A 57 2.06 6.17 -8.55
CA LEU A 57 1.26 4.96 -8.72
C LEU A 57 -0.18 5.20 -8.27
N HIS A 58 -1.06 5.50 -9.23
CA HIS A 58 -2.50 5.55 -8.98
C HIS A 58 -3.15 4.20 -9.29
N TRP A 59 -3.09 3.24 -8.35
CA TRP A 59 -3.59 1.87 -8.58
C TRP A 59 -5.07 1.82 -9.02
N GLY A 60 -5.94 2.62 -8.40
CA GLY A 60 -7.37 2.65 -8.75
C GLY A 60 -7.67 3.07 -10.20
N LEU A 61 -6.78 3.83 -10.85
CA LEU A 61 -6.97 4.29 -12.22
C LEU A 61 -6.64 3.21 -13.25
N TYR A 62 -5.81 2.21 -12.89
CA TYR A 62 -5.48 1.08 -13.77
C TYR A 62 -6.71 0.27 -14.16
N ALA A 63 -7.73 0.19 -13.30
CA ALA A 63 -8.98 -0.49 -13.66
C ALA A 63 -9.66 0.09 -14.91
N ARG A 64 -9.35 1.34 -15.26
CA ARG A 64 -9.83 2.01 -16.49
C ARG A 64 -8.75 2.09 -17.56
N GLN A 65 -7.52 2.44 -17.19
CA GLN A 65 -6.44 2.76 -18.13
C GLN A 65 -5.69 1.52 -18.63
N ASP A 66 -5.54 0.50 -17.78
CA ASP A 66 -4.97 -0.80 -18.15
C ASP A 66 -5.57 -1.92 -17.29
N PRO A 67 -6.80 -2.37 -17.63
CA PRO A 67 -7.45 -3.46 -16.90
C PRO A 67 -6.70 -4.79 -17.01
N ALA A 68 -5.83 -4.96 -18.02
CA ALA A 68 -5.05 -6.18 -18.19
C ALA A 68 -3.94 -6.27 -17.14
N ALA A 69 -3.26 -5.16 -16.83
CA ALA A 69 -2.30 -5.10 -15.73
C ALA A 69 -2.95 -5.47 -14.39
N VAL A 70 -4.16 -5.00 -14.10
CA VAL A 70 -4.89 -5.38 -12.86
C VAL A 70 -5.10 -6.89 -12.77
N ARG A 71 -5.53 -7.53 -13.87
CA ARG A 71 -5.70 -8.99 -13.92
C ARG A 71 -4.38 -9.74 -13.73
N ALA A 72 -3.32 -9.28 -14.39
CA ALA A 72 -1.98 -9.88 -14.28
C ALA A 72 -1.45 -9.79 -12.84
N CYS A 73 -1.56 -8.61 -12.21
CA CYS A 73 -1.17 -8.43 -10.81
C CYS A 73 -1.99 -9.31 -9.87
N HIS A 74 -3.30 -9.43 -10.08
CA HIS A 74 -4.15 -10.31 -9.27
C HIS A 74 -3.74 -11.78 -9.38
N ALA A 75 -3.48 -12.27 -10.59
CA ALA A 75 -3.00 -13.63 -10.81
C ALA A 75 -1.67 -13.89 -10.09
N GLU A 76 -0.73 -12.95 -10.17
CA GLU A 76 0.57 -13.11 -9.50
C GLU A 76 0.46 -13.05 -7.97
N LEU A 77 -0.32 -12.12 -7.42
CA LEU A 77 -0.53 -12.00 -5.98
C LEU A 77 -1.19 -13.25 -5.39
N THR A 78 -2.18 -13.82 -6.09
CA THR A 78 -2.85 -15.05 -5.66
C THR A 78 -1.93 -16.27 -5.76
N ARG A 79 -1.08 -16.35 -6.79
CA ARG A 79 -0.02 -17.37 -6.90
C ARG A 79 0.97 -17.27 -5.74
N LEU A 80 1.47 -16.07 -5.43
CA LEU A 80 2.38 -15.83 -4.31
C LEU A 80 1.75 -16.17 -2.96
N ALA A 81 0.46 -15.85 -2.77
CA ALA A 81 -0.28 -16.22 -1.58
C ALA A 81 -0.46 -17.74 -1.45
N ALA A 82 -0.80 -18.43 -2.54
CA ALA A 82 -0.93 -19.89 -2.58
C ALA A 82 0.42 -20.59 -2.28
N ALA A 83 1.52 -20.02 -2.74
CA ALA A 83 2.88 -20.48 -2.42
C ALA A 83 3.35 -20.11 -1.00
N GLY A 84 2.55 -19.35 -0.24
CA GLY A 84 2.90 -18.89 1.10
C GLY A 84 3.98 -17.81 1.15
N ALA A 85 4.39 -17.25 0.01
CA ALA A 85 5.38 -16.16 -0.07
C ALA A 85 4.79 -14.82 0.40
N VAL A 86 3.48 -14.62 0.22
CA VAL A 86 2.74 -13.47 0.73
C VAL A 86 1.72 -13.97 1.76
N LYS A 87 1.88 -13.51 3.00
CA LYS A 87 0.97 -13.84 4.12
C LYS A 87 0.39 -12.55 4.68
N PRO A 88 -0.83 -12.14 4.28
CA PRO A 88 -1.46 -10.95 4.82
C PRO A 88 -1.63 -11.07 6.34
N LEU A 89 -1.23 -10.05 7.08
CA LEU A 89 -1.49 -9.96 8.50
C LEU A 89 -2.99 -9.64 8.71
N VAL A 90 -3.78 -10.67 8.99
CA VAL A 90 -5.16 -10.51 9.45
C VAL A 90 -5.14 -10.46 10.97
N SER A 91 -5.33 -9.27 11.53
CA SER A 91 -5.30 -9.07 12.98
C SER A 91 -6.56 -9.61 13.63
N GLU A 92 -7.73 -9.35 13.03
CA GLU A 92 -9.02 -9.78 13.59
C GLU A 92 -10.00 -10.20 12.49
N ARG A 93 -10.86 -11.14 12.87
CA ARG A 93 -12.03 -11.56 12.09
C ARG A 93 -13.28 -11.22 12.89
N LEU A 94 -14.09 -10.32 12.38
CA LEU A 94 -15.24 -9.73 13.07
C LEU A 94 -16.54 -10.17 12.40
N PRO A 95 -17.63 -10.40 13.15
CA PRO A 95 -18.94 -10.66 12.54
C PRO A 95 -19.45 -9.42 11.80
N LEU A 96 -20.36 -9.61 10.84
CA LEU A 96 -20.99 -8.50 10.11
C LEU A 96 -21.62 -7.43 11.04
N ALA A 97 -22.18 -7.85 12.17
CA ALA A 97 -22.75 -6.92 13.17
C ALA A 97 -21.72 -5.92 13.73
N ALA A 98 -20.42 -6.24 13.71
CA ALA A 98 -19.34 -5.38 14.17
C ALA A 98 -18.71 -4.54 13.04
N ALA A 99 -19.26 -4.55 11.82
CA ALA A 99 -18.67 -3.86 10.69
C ALA A 99 -18.53 -2.35 10.88
N ALA A 100 -19.52 -1.70 11.51
CA ALA A 100 -19.48 -0.26 11.77
C ALA A 100 -18.32 0.11 12.70
N ASP A 101 -18.16 -0.61 13.81
CA ASP A 101 -17.04 -0.45 14.74
C ASP A 101 -15.68 -0.72 14.04
N ALA A 102 -15.60 -1.80 13.26
CA ALA A 102 -14.39 -2.13 12.51
C ALA A 102 -13.95 -0.99 11.57
N VAL A 103 -14.90 -0.37 10.86
CA VAL A 103 -14.62 0.78 9.97
C VAL A 103 -14.17 1.99 10.78
N GLN A 104 -14.82 2.28 11.91
CA GLN A 104 -14.43 3.41 12.78
C GLN A 104 -13.01 3.23 13.31
N ARG A 105 -12.64 2.04 13.77
CA ARG A 105 -11.28 1.72 14.25
C ARG A 105 -10.21 1.92 13.18
N VAL A 106 -10.52 1.57 11.92
CA VAL A 106 -9.63 1.83 10.78
C VAL A 106 -9.49 3.34 10.54
N ALA A 107 -10.59 4.09 10.59
CA ALA A 107 -10.57 5.54 10.44
C ALA A 107 -9.78 6.24 11.55
N ASP A 108 -9.91 5.76 12.79
CA ASP A 108 -9.18 6.28 13.96
C ASP A 108 -7.68 5.90 13.94
N GLY A 109 -7.26 5.02 13.02
CA GLY A 109 -5.87 4.57 12.92
C GLY A 109 -5.42 3.65 14.08
N THR A 110 -6.36 3.04 14.81
CA THR A 110 -6.08 2.19 15.98
C THR A 110 -5.86 0.72 15.62
N THR A 111 -5.80 0.40 14.34
CA THR A 111 -5.67 -0.97 13.83
C THR A 111 -4.27 -1.25 13.32
N THR A 112 -3.83 -2.49 13.48
CA THR A 112 -2.62 -3.02 12.82
C THR A 112 -3.03 -4.17 11.93
N GLY A 113 -2.50 -4.25 10.71
CA GLY A 113 -2.89 -5.27 9.73
C GLY A 113 -4.31 -5.08 9.20
N ARG A 114 -4.95 -6.18 8.79
CA ARG A 114 -6.29 -6.19 8.20
C ARG A 114 -7.32 -6.68 9.20
N LEU A 115 -8.37 -5.88 9.40
CA LEU A 115 -9.64 -6.36 9.92
C LEU A 115 -10.43 -7.03 8.79
N VAL A 116 -10.96 -8.22 9.05
CA VAL A 116 -11.80 -8.95 8.10
C VAL A 116 -13.19 -9.12 8.69
N VAL A 117 -14.18 -8.49 8.05
CA VAL A 117 -15.59 -8.74 8.39
C VAL A 117 -16.04 -10.01 7.70
N VAL A 118 -16.49 -10.99 8.48
CA VAL A 118 -17.01 -12.27 8.02
C VAL A 118 -18.55 -12.18 8.04
N PRO A 119 -19.21 -12.19 6.87
CA PRO A 119 -20.66 -12.33 6.80
C PRO A 119 -21.08 -13.60 7.53
N ALA A 120 -22.17 -13.56 8.30
CA ALA A 120 -22.74 -14.77 8.86
C ALA A 120 -23.01 -15.74 7.70
N ARG A 121 -22.49 -16.96 7.80
CA ARG A 121 -22.94 -18.04 6.91
C ARG A 121 -24.32 -18.42 7.41
N ASP A 122 -25.36 -18.06 6.66
CA ASP A 122 -26.62 -18.78 6.77
C ASP A 122 -26.30 -20.26 6.56
N GLY A 123 -26.67 -21.08 7.55
CA GLY A 123 -26.08 -22.40 7.77
C GLY A 123 -25.98 -23.29 6.53
N ALA A 124 -24.77 -23.70 6.19
CA ALA A 124 -24.50 -24.97 5.53
C ALA A 124 -23.03 -25.35 5.78
N PRO A 125 -22.73 -26.58 6.24
CA PRO A 125 -21.39 -27.13 6.12
C PRO A 125 -21.11 -27.38 4.63
N ARG A 126 -19.85 -27.26 4.18
CA ARG A 126 -19.45 -27.65 2.83
C ARG A 126 -18.36 -28.72 2.85
N PRO A 127 -18.31 -29.58 1.81
CA PRO A 127 -17.57 -30.84 1.76
C PRO A 127 -16.06 -30.67 1.72
#